data_AF-A0A7W9KQ79-F1
#
_entry.id   AF-A0A7W9KQ79-F1
#
_cell.length_a   1.000
_cell.length_b   1.000
_cell.length_c   1.000
_cell.angle_alpha   90.00
_cell.angle_beta   90.00
_cell.angle_gamma   90.00
#
_symmetry.space_group_name_H-M   'P 1'
#
loop_
_entity.id
_entity.type
_entity.pdbx_description
1 polymer ?
#
loop_
_entity_poly.entity_id
_entity_poly.type
_entity_poly.pdbx_seq_one_letter_code
_entity_poly.pdbx_strand_id
1 'polypeptide(L)'
;MYLSPTVYSKHTLVALKGPGDQVGQLLNSDPELASLAATFGFRTQDPRYFTQVVGGHKLPLPTSLVDTVDPPSFETLERLLEAVGKQYGS
;
A
#
# COMPACT_ATOMS: atom_id res chain seq x y z
N MET A 1 23.50 -10.22 7.23
CA MET A 1 22.14 -10.75 7.03
C MET A 1 21.68 -10.29 5.66
N TYR A 2 21.19 -11.19 4.81
CA TYR A 2 20.73 -10.86 3.44
C TYR A 2 19.20 -10.79 3.44
N LEU A 3 18.65 -9.66 3.02
CA LEU A 3 17.21 -9.46 2.88
C LEU A 3 16.79 -9.71 1.41
N SER A 4 15.76 -10.53 1.22
CA SER A 4 15.14 -10.80 -0.09
C SER A 4 13.99 -9.82 -0.33
N PRO A 5 13.91 -9.14 -1.50
CA PRO A 5 12.91 -8.11 -1.76
C PRO A 5 11.52 -8.70 -2.07
N THR A 6 10.45 -8.00 -1.66
CA THR A 6 9.08 -8.22 -2.13
C THR A 6 8.44 -6.86 -2.44
N VAL A 7 7.62 -6.79 -3.49
CA VAL A 7 6.93 -5.56 -3.93
C VAL A 7 5.60 -5.41 -3.18
N TYR A 8 5.42 -4.30 -2.45
CA TYR A 8 4.16 -3.96 -1.77
C TYR A 8 3.38 -2.89 -2.53
N SER A 9 2.11 -3.15 -2.81
CA SER A 9 1.20 -2.17 -3.43
C SER A 9 0.26 -1.58 -2.38
N LYS A 10 0.45 -0.29 -2.05
CA LYS A 10 -0.43 0.48 -1.17
C LYS A 10 -1.35 1.36 -2.01
N HIS A 11 -2.65 1.26 -1.78
CA HIS A 11 -3.67 2.10 -2.42
C HIS A 11 -4.18 3.13 -1.43
N THR A 12 -4.20 4.40 -1.82
CA THR A 12 -4.71 5.51 -1.01
C THR A 12 -5.78 6.24 -1.79
N LEU A 13 -6.99 6.33 -1.24
CA LEU A 13 -8.08 7.12 -1.82
C LEU A 13 -7.95 8.58 -1.36
N VAL A 14 -7.99 9.51 -2.32
CA VAL A 14 -8.07 10.95 -2.04
C VAL A 14 -9.43 11.45 -2.51
N ALA A 15 -10.33 11.72 -1.57
CA ALA A 15 -11.66 12.22 -1.88
C ALA A 15 -11.61 13.72 -2.24
N LEU A 16 -11.82 14.04 -3.53
CA LEU A 16 -11.83 15.44 -4.00
C LEU A 16 -13.19 16.13 -3.84
N LYS A 17 -14.27 15.34 -3.66
CA LYS A 17 -15.67 15.79 -3.53
C LYS A 17 -16.44 14.85 -2.60
N GLY A 18 -17.59 15.31 -2.08
CA GLY A 18 -18.44 14.56 -1.15
C GLY A 18 -18.73 13.09 -1.53
N PRO A 19 -19.09 12.76 -2.78
CA PRO A 19 -19.28 11.36 -3.18
C PRO A 19 -18.03 10.48 -3.02
N GLY A 20 -16.83 11.06 -3.15
CA GLY A 20 -15.58 10.34 -2.92
C GLY A 20 -15.35 10.00 -1.45
N ASP A 21 -15.85 10.82 -0.53
CA ASP A 21 -15.77 10.55 0.90
C ASP A 21 -16.65 9.35 1.28
N GLN A 22 -17.86 9.29 0.71
CA GLN A 22 -18.75 8.14 0.89
C GLN A 22 -18.12 6.84 0.37
N VAL A 23 -17.42 6.88 -0.76
CA VAL A 23 -16.66 5.71 -1.27
C VAL A 23 -15.56 5.32 -0.28
N GLY A 24 -14.83 6.29 0.28
CA GLY A 24 -13.80 6.03 1.30
C GLY A 24 -14.37 5.39 2.56
N GLN A 25 -15.53 5.85 3.03
CA GLN A 25 -16.22 5.26 4.17
C GLN A 25 -16.64 3.82 3.87
N LEU A 26 -17.31 3.59 2.74
CA LEU A 26 -17.79 2.27 2.35
C LEU A 26 -16.65 1.25 2.18
N LEU A 27 -15.52 1.64 1.60
CA LEU A 27 -14.34 0.76 1.48
C LEU A 27 -13.73 0.36 2.84
N ASN A 28 -14.05 1.08 3.92
CA ASN A 28 -13.59 0.77 5.27
C ASN A 28 -14.65 0.05 6.12
N SER A 29 -15.92 0.39 5.96
CA SER A 29 -17.01 -0.10 6.82
C SER A 29 -17.81 -1.26 6.24
N ASP A 30 -17.83 -1.41 4.91
CA ASP A 30 -18.64 -2.42 4.24
C ASP A 30 -17.84 -3.73 4.04
N PRO A 31 -18.26 -4.84 4.66
CA PRO A 31 -17.54 -6.11 4.60
C PRO A 31 -17.58 -6.76 3.20
N GLU A 32 -18.63 -6.54 2.41
CA GLU A 32 -18.71 -7.09 1.05
C GLU A 32 -17.73 -6.36 0.13
N LEU A 33 -17.65 -5.04 0.23
CA LEU A 33 -16.68 -4.25 -0.53
C LEU A 33 -15.23 -4.57 -0.12
N ALA A 34 -14.97 -4.79 1.17
CA ALA A 34 -13.66 -5.22 1.64
C ALA A 34 -13.25 -6.58 1.06
N SER A 35 -14.19 -7.54 1.01
CA SER A 35 -13.96 -8.85 0.39
C SER A 35 -13.68 -8.71 -1.12
N LEU A 36 -14.48 -7.93 -1.84
CA LEU A 36 -14.31 -7.70 -3.27
C LEU A 36 -12.97 -7.02 -3.59
N ALA A 37 -12.61 -5.99 -2.81
CA ALA A 37 -11.34 -5.30 -2.94
C ALA A 37 -10.16 -6.29 -2.78
N ALA A 38 -10.22 -7.15 -1.76
CA ALA A 38 -9.23 -8.19 -1.54
C ALA A 38 -9.14 -9.20 -2.70
N THR A 39 -10.27 -9.58 -3.33
CA THR A 39 -10.30 -10.42 -4.54
C THR A 39 -9.54 -9.80 -5.71
N PHE A 40 -9.59 -8.47 -5.86
CA PHE A 40 -8.84 -7.75 -6.88
C PHE A 40 -7.42 -7.34 -6.44
N GLY A 41 -6.94 -7.83 -5.30
CA GLY A 41 -5.58 -7.58 -4.82
C GLY A 41 -5.39 -6.26 -4.06
N PHE A 42 -6.47 -5.54 -3.73
CA PHE A 42 -6.37 -4.39 -2.82
C PHE A 42 -6.06 -4.87 -1.40
N ARG A 43 -5.16 -4.14 -0.74
CA ARG A 43 -4.88 -4.30 0.68
C ARG A 43 -5.84 -3.42 1.47
N THR A 44 -6.91 -4.02 1.98
CA THR A 44 -7.88 -3.40 2.89
C THR A 44 -7.25 -3.08 4.24
N GLN A 45 -7.89 -2.22 5.04
CA GLN A 45 -7.41 -1.90 6.41
C GLN A 45 -7.30 -3.14 7.29
N ASP A 46 -8.22 -4.09 7.11
CA ASP A 46 -8.19 -5.37 7.79
C ASP A 46 -7.51 -6.42 6.89
N PRO A 47 -6.33 -6.95 7.28
CA PRO A 47 -5.60 -7.95 6.50
C PRO A 47 -6.34 -9.29 6.36
N ARG A 48 -7.35 -9.56 7.20
CA ARG A 48 -8.07 -10.83 7.23
C ARG A 48 -8.82 -11.10 5.93
N TYR A 49 -9.38 -10.07 5.28
CA TYR A 49 -10.08 -10.22 4.00
C TYR A 49 -9.14 -10.75 2.92
N PHE A 50 -7.92 -10.21 2.85
CA PHE A 50 -6.92 -10.71 1.92
C PHE A 50 -6.50 -12.14 2.24
N THR A 51 -6.19 -12.44 3.50
CA THR A 51 -5.80 -13.79 3.94
C THR A 51 -6.90 -14.83 3.68
N GLN A 52 -8.17 -14.45 3.83
CA GLN A 52 -9.31 -15.32 3.54
C GLN A 52 -9.44 -15.63 2.04
N VAL A 53 -9.35 -14.60 1.19
CA VAL A 53 -9.40 -14.77 -0.27
C VAL A 53 -8.28 -15.69 -0.73
N VAL A 54 -7.05 -15.44 -0.31
CA VAL A 54 -5.88 -16.19 -0.79
C VAL A 54 -5.72 -17.57 -0.16
N GLY A 55 -6.23 -17.78 1.06
CA GLY A 55 -6.20 -19.07 1.75
C GLY A 55 -6.93 -20.17 0.97
N GLY A 56 -7.95 -19.82 0.18
CA GLY A 56 -8.64 -20.74 -0.72
C GLY A 56 -7.82 -21.17 -1.94
N HIS A 57 -6.79 -20.41 -2.30
CA HIS A 57 -6.03 -20.60 -3.55
C HIS A 57 -4.71 -21.36 -3.39
N LYS A 58 -4.36 -21.83 -2.18
CA LYS A 58 -3.08 -22.52 -1.86
C LYS A 58 -1.85 -21.81 -2.44
N LEU A 59 -1.90 -20.48 -2.49
CA LEU A 59 -0.78 -19.69 -2.99
C LEU A 59 0.29 -19.59 -1.89
N PRO A 60 1.58 -19.77 -2.21
CA PRO A 60 2.66 -19.60 -1.25
C PRO A 60 2.82 -18.11 -0.95
N LEU A 61 2.03 -17.60 -0.01
CA LEU A 61 2.09 -16.21 0.41
C LEU A 61 2.89 -16.08 1.71
N PRO A 62 3.77 -15.08 1.79
CA PRO A 62 4.46 -14.78 3.04
C PRO A 62 3.42 -14.38 4.11
N THR A 63 3.41 -15.10 5.24
CA THR A 63 2.50 -14.93 6.38
C THR A 63 2.78 -13.67 7.21
N SER A 64 3.90 -13.00 6.95
CA SER A 64 4.38 -11.82 7.66
C SER A 64 5.01 -10.88 6.64
N LEU A 65 4.26 -9.87 6.18
CA LEU A 65 4.86 -8.71 5.52
C LEU A 65 5.50 -7.84 6.60
N VAL A 66 6.76 -8.12 6.94
CA VAL A 66 7.59 -7.17 7.69
C VAL A 66 8.27 -6.32 6.63
N ASP A 67 7.57 -5.25 6.27
CA ASP A 67 7.91 -4.28 5.24
C ASP A 67 8.93 -3.28 5.77
N THR A 68 10.21 -3.52 5.50
CA THR A 68 11.21 -2.46 5.64
C THR A 68 12.05 -2.42 4.38
N VAL A 69 11.81 -1.36 3.60
CA VAL A 69 12.78 -0.86 2.63
C VAL A 69 13.87 -0.15 3.43
N ASP A 70 15.14 -0.37 3.10
CA ASP A 70 16.21 0.43 3.68
C ASP A 70 15.97 1.90 3.31
N PRO A 71 15.97 2.85 4.27
CA PRO A 71 15.91 4.26 3.91
C PRO A 71 17.09 4.56 2.97
N PRO A 72 16.91 5.45 1.97
CA PRO A 72 18.02 5.87 1.13
C PRO A 72 19.14 6.39 2.03
N SER A 73 20.40 6.19 1.63
CA SER A 73 21.51 6.74 2.40
C SER A 73 21.33 8.25 2.57
N PHE A 74 21.88 8.81 3.65
CA PHE A 74 21.88 10.26 3.88
C PHE A 74 22.33 11.03 2.62
N GLU A 75 23.40 10.55 1.97
CA GLU A 75 23.89 11.10 0.71
C GLU A 75 22.86 11.07 -0.43
N THR A 76 22.08 9.99 -0.54
CA THR A 76 21.03 9.88 -1.57
C THR A 76 19.89 10.86 -1.29
N LEU A 77 19.53 11.04 -0.02
CA LEU A 77 18.51 12.02 0.38
C LEU A 77 18.96 13.45 0.09
N GLU A 78 20.21 13.80 0.40
CA GLU A 78 20.75 15.13 0.09
C GLU A 78 20.78 15.40 -1.42
N ARG A 79 21.24 14.45 -2.24
CA ARG A 79 21.23 14.60 -3.70
C ARG A 79 19.81 14.80 -4.25
N LEU A 80 18.82 14.14 -3.68
CA LEU A 80 17.42 14.32 -4.06
C LEU A 80 16.91 15.72 -3.70
N LEU A 81 17.22 16.20 -2.49
CA LEU A 81 16.85 17.55 -2.05
C LEU A 81 17.50 18.63 -2.92
N GLU A 82 18.79 18.48 -3.25
CA GLU A 82 19.49 19.39 -4.16
C GLU A 82 18.87 19.42 -5.56
N ALA A 83 18.52 18.25 -6.11
CA ALA A 83 17.91 18.15 -7.42
C ALA A 83 16.53 18.83 -7.47
N VAL A 84 15.69 18.59 -6.47
CA VAL A 84 14.38 19.25 -6.34
C VAL A 84 14.54 20.76 -6.15
N GLY A 85 15.48 21.19 -5.31
CA GLY A 85 15.79 22.60 -5.10
C GLY A 85 16.21 23.31 -6.38
N LYS A 86 17.05 22.68 -7.23
CA LYS A 86 17.42 23.23 -8.54
C LYS A 86 16.24 23.34 -9.51
N GLN A 87 15.27 22.42 -9.41
CA GLN A 87 14.16 22.35 -10.36
C GLN A 87 12.98 23.26 -10.00
N TYR A 88 12.79 23.58 -8.73
CA TYR A 88 11.63 24.35 -8.24
C TYR A 88 11.99 25.58 -7.41
N GLY A 89 13.28 25.85 -7.14
CA GLY A 89 13.75 27.03 -6.42
C GLY A 89 13.88 28.30 -7.28
N SER A 90 13.11 28.41 -8.36
CA SER A 90 13.02 29.61 -9.22
C SER A 90 11.83 30.48 -8.82
#